data_AF-A0A969AQH1-F1
#
_entry.id   AF-A0A969AQH1-F1
#
_cell.length_a   1.000
_cell.length_b   1.000
_cell.length_c   1.000
_cell.angle_alpha   90.00
_cell.angle_beta   90.00
_cell.angle_gamma   90.00
#
_symmetry.space_group_name_H-M   'P 1'
#
loop_
_entity.id
_entity.type
_entity.pdbx_description
1 polymer ?
#
loop_
_entity_poly.entity_id
_entity_poly.type
_entity_poly.pdbx_seq_one_letter_code
_entity_poly.pdbx_strand_id
1 'polypeptide(L)'
;MPTMTAQTTATMDQAWQAAIAQAENMALPEYLWDRPQVQGFTIDGPISRDLDDAIWIEETKEGATVSVHIADVAELVTVGSAVDKVALARTQTNYYGWGNEPMIPHALSEGMLSLLEGQRRPTLTVKISLNEHAEIVETEMFESWLASKKKLSYERADFIAQNPKAKFHRQFKLYQTWADKLSQQRESMGS
;
A
#
# COMPACT_ATOMS: atom_id res chain seq x y z
N MET A 1 -18.58 14.17 27.25
CA MET A 1 -17.36 13.35 27.15
C MET A 1 -17.56 12.13 28.05
N PRO A 2 -17.92 10.95 27.52
CA PRO A 2 -18.04 9.77 28.37
C PRO A 2 -16.63 9.31 28.75
N THR A 3 -16.37 9.27 30.05
CA THR A 3 -15.13 8.76 30.64
C THR A 3 -15.06 7.25 30.40
N MET A 4 -14.09 6.79 29.60
CA MET A 4 -13.79 5.35 29.52
C MET A 4 -13.41 4.85 30.91
N THR A 5 -14.14 3.85 31.40
CA THR A 5 -13.92 3.23 32.72
C THR A 5 -12.67 2.35 32.70
N ALA A 6 -11.95 2.26 33.82
CA ALA A 6 -10.70 1.50 33.96
C ALA A 6 -10.78 0.00 33.61
N GLN A 7 -11.99 -0.59 33.58
CA GLN A 7 -12.21 -1.96 33.10
C GLN A 7 -12.12 -2.08 31.57
N THR A 8 -12.52 -1.04 30.83
CA THR A 8 -12.52 -1.03 29.36
C THR A 8 -11.11 -0.91 28.80
N THR A 9 -10.24 -0.15 29.46
CA THR A 9 -8.81 -0.02 29.11
C THR A 9 -8.03 -1.31 29.39
N ALA A 10 -8.24 -1.96 30.54
CA ALA A 10 -7.59 -3.23 30.86
C ALA A 10 -7.94 -4.35 29.87
N THR A 11 -9.18 -4.37 29.34
CA THR A 11 -9.59 -5.35 28.32
C THR A 11 -8.96 -5.07 26.95
N MET A 12 -8.74 -3.80 26.60
CA MET A 12 -8.09 -3.42 25.34
C MET A 12 -6.60 -3.75 25.35
N ASP A 13 -5.92 -3.53 26.48
CA ASP A 13 -4.51 -3.87 26.63
C ASP A 13 -4.28 -5.37 26.47
N GLN A 14 -5.12 -6.21 27.09
CA GLN A 14 -5.06 -7.66 26.94
C GLN A 14 -5.34 -8.11 25.49
N ALA A 15 -6.34 -7.51 24.84
CA ALA A 15 -6.64 -7.79 23.43
C ALA A 15 -5.47 -7.39 22.52
N TRP A 16 -4.83 -6.26 22.79
CA TRP A 16 -3.66 -5.81 22.04
C TRP A 16 -2.45 -6.72 22.22
N GLN A 17 -2.17 -7.18 23.45
CA GLN A 17 -1.12 -8.16 23.68
C GLN A 17 -1.39 -9.49 22.97
N ALA A 18 -2.65 -9.94 22.94
CA ALA A 18 -3.04 -11.12 22.16
C ALA A 18 -2.85 -10.92 20.65
N ALA A 19 -3.17 -9.73 20.13
CA ALA A 19 -2.94 -9.38 18.73
C ALA A 19 -1.45 -9.36 18.38
N ILE A 20 -0.59 -8.78 19.24
CA ILE A 20 0.87 -8.79 19.08
C ILE A 20 1.37 -10.24 19.04
N ALA A 21 1.02 -11.04 20.05
CA ALA A 21 1.44 -12.44 20.11
C ALA A 21 0.99 -13.23 18.87
N GLN A 22 -0.22 -12.99 18.37
CA GLN A 22 -0.68 -13.60 17.14
C GLN A 22 0.20 -13.17 15.95
N ALA A 23 0.40 -11.86 15.76
CA ALA A 23 1.16 -11.30 14.66
C ALA A 23 2.62 -11.78 14.62
N GLU A 24 3.29 -11.85 15.76
CA GLU A 24 4.68 -12.30 15.86
C GLU A 24 4.88 -13.79 15.49
N ASN A 25 3.81 -14.58 15.56
CA ASN A 25 3.82 -16.00 15.22
C ASN A 25 3.23 -16.30 13.82
N MET A 26 2.87 -15.27 13.04
CA MET A 26 2.39 -15.46 11.67
C MET A 26 3.55 -15.77 10.71
N ALA A 27 3.24 -16.50 9.65
CA ALA A 27 4.12 -16.72 8.51
C ALA A 27 3.33 -16.54 7.21
N LEU A 28 3.99 -16.04 6.17
CA LEU A 28 3.40 -15.95 4.83
C LEU A 28 3.28 -17.36 4.24
N PRO A 29 2.08 -17.82 3.85
CA PRO A 29 1.91 -19.14 3.24
C PRO A 29 2.71 -19.29 1.93
N GLU A 30 3.22 -20.48 1.65
CA GLU A 30 4.05 -20.71 0.45
C GLU A 30 3.27 -20.55 -0.86
N TYR A 31 1.97 -20.86 -0.88
CA TYR A 31 1.13 -20.74 -2.09
C TYR A 31 1.02 -19.30 -2.60
N LEU A 32 1.32 -18.31 -1.76
CA LEU A 32 1.35 -16.90 -2.17
C LEU A 32 2.31 -16.63 -3.32
N TRP A 33 3.35 -17.45 -3.43
CA TRP A 33 4.38 -17.30 -4.44
C TRP A 33 3.98 -17.86 -5.80
N ASP A 34 2.88 -18.62 -5.87
CA ASP A 34 2.27 -19.07 -7.11
C ASP A 34 1.41 -17.96 -7.76
N ARG A 35 1.07 -16.90 -7.01
CA ARG A 35 0.40 -15.72 -7.54
C ARG A 35 1.29 -15.02 -8.60
N PRO A 36 0.70 -14.29 -9.56
CA PRO A 36 1.48 -13.54 -10.53
C PRO A 36 2.36 -12.49 -9.85
N GLN A 37 3.61 -12.40 -10.30
CA GLN A 37 4.52 -11.32 -9.89
C GLN A 37 4.14 -10.03 -10.61
N VAL A 38 4.02 -8.95 -9.85
CA VAL A 38 3.84 -7.60 -10.39
C VAL A 38 5.09 -6.73 -10.18
N GLN A 39 5.21 -5.66 -10.97
CA GLN A 39 6.25 -4.65 -10.84
C GLN A 39 5.69 -3.45 -10.09
N GLY A 40 6.51 -2.73 -9.32
CA GLY A 40 6.03 -1.54 -8.63
C GLY A 40 7.13 -0.80 -7.88
N PHE A 41 6.86 0.46 -7.56
CA PHE A 41 7.59 1.27 -6.59
C PHE A 41 6.65 1.70 -5.48
N THR A 42 7.18 1.81 -4.26
CA THR A 42 6.49 2.52 -3.17
C THR A 42 7.04 3.93 -3.09
N ILE A 43 6.18 4.92 -2.87
CA ILE A 43 6.53 6.34 -2.78
C ILE A 43 5.85 6.91 -1.54
N ASP A 44 6.63 7.15 -0.50
CA ASP A 44 6.10 7.45 0.84
C ASP A 44 6.92 8.51 1.54
N GLY A 45 6.54 8.86 2.78
CA GLY A 45 7.39 9.62 3.67
C GLY A 45 8.77 8.96 3.84
N PRO A 46 9.85 9.75 4.01
CA PRO A 46 11.20 9.21 4.13
C PRO A 46 11.35 8.25 5.32
N ILE A 47 10.59 8.49 6.40
CA ILE A 47 10.58 7.67 7.62
C ILE A 47 9.47 6.61 7.67
N SER A 48 8.53 6.61 6.72
CA SER A 48 7.42 5.67 6.68
C SER A 48 7.91 4.23 6.57
N ARG A 49 7.22 3.32 7.26
CA ARG A 49 7.55 1.88 7.29
C ARG A 49 6.33 1.00 7.00
N ASP A 50 5.15 1.52 7.26
CA ASP A 50 3.83 1.05 6.87
C ASP A 50 3.54 1.45 5.41
N LEU A 51 4.11 0.70 4.46
CA LEU A 51 3.97 0.99 3.03
C LEU A 51 2.79 0.16 2.49
N ASP A 52 1.65 0.81 2.34
CA ASP A 52 0.38 0.14 2.00
C ASP A 52 0.20 -0.06 0.49
N ASP A 53 0.78 0.83 -0.32
CA ASP A 53 0.56 0.86 -1.76
C ASP A 53 1.85 0.96 -2.58
N ALA A 54 1.76 0.44 -3.81
CA ALA A 54 2.78 0.60 -4.83
C ALA A 54 2.14 0.83 -6.20
N ILE A 55 2.86 1.49 -7.10
CA ILE A 55 2.36 1.85 -8.43
C ILE A 55 3.29 1.43 -9.57
N TRP A 56 2.69 1.02 -10.68
CA TRP A 56 3.35 0.75 -11.95
C TRP A 56 2.56 1.28 -13.14
N ILE A 57 3.25 1.63 -14.22
CA ILE A 57 2.60 2.08 -15.45
C ILE A 57 3.36 1.53 -16.66
N GLU A 58 2.64 1.07 -17.66
CA GLU A 58 3.21 0.59 -18.91
C GLU A 58 2.52 1.30 -20.08
N GLU A 59 3.32 1.83 -21.00
CA GLU A 59 2.81 2.37 -22.26
C GLU A 59 2.29 1.22 -23.13
N THR A 60 1.11 1.41 -23.72
CA THR A 60 0.55 0.51 -24.72
C THR A 60 0.47 1.22 -26.06
N LYS A 61 0.10 0.51 -27.14
CA LYS A 61 -0.12 1.16 -28.45
C LYS A 61 -1.29 2.14 -28.44
N GLU A 62 -2.24 1.95 -27.54
CA GLU A 62 -3.54 2.65 -27.52
C GLU A 62 -3.69 3.56 -26.29
N GLY A 63 -2.65 3.68 -25.45
CA GLY A 63 -2.66 4.48 -24.23
C GLY A 63 -1.67 3.95 -23.19
N ALA A 64 -2.17 3.60 -22.01
CA ALA A 64 -1.34 3.03 -20.94
C ALA A 64 -2.11 2.03 -20.08
N THR A 65 -1.38 1.18 -19.38
CA THR A 65 -1.92 0.37 -18.30
C THR A 65 -1.29 0.81 -16.98
N VAL A 66 -2.12 1.29 -16.06
CA VAL A 66 -1.72 1.65 -14.69
C VAL A 66 -2.05 0.45 -13.80
N SER A 67 -1.15 0.11 -12.89
CA SER A 67 -1.41 -0.89 -11.85
C SER A 67 -1.14 -0.28 -10.49
N VAL A 68 -2.12 -0.42 -9.60
CA VAL A 68 -2.01 -0.05 -8.19
C VAL A 68 -2.05 -1.35 -7.39
N HIS A 69 -1.08 -1.53 -6.51
CA HIS A 69 -0.91 -2.73 -5.71
C HIS A 69 -1.11 -2.36 -4.25
N ILE A 70 -2.13 -2.92 -3.61
CA ILE A 70 -2.44 -2.66 -2.20
C ILE A 70 -2.00 -3.89 -1.40
N ALA A 71 -1.38 -3.67 -0.24
CA ALA A 71 -1.02 -4.74 0.69
C ALA A 71 -2.24 -5.63 1.00
N ASP A 72 -2.09 -6.94 0.84
CA ASP A 72 -3.17 -7.90 1.02
C ASP A 72 -3.33 -8.27 2.50
N VAL A 73 -3.98 -7.40 3.27
CA VAL A 73 -4.20 -7.59 4.71
C VAL A 73 -5.09 -8.80 4.99
N ALA A 74 -6.06 -9.07 4.12
CA ALA A 74 -7.04 -10.14 4.27
C ALA A 74 -6.39 -11.54 4.25
N GLU A 75 -5.23 -11.66 3.60
CA GLU A 75 -4.43 -12.89 3.59
C GLU A 75 -3.95 -13.31 4.99
N LEU A 76 -3.58 -12.34 5.84
CA LEU A 76 -3.02 -12.61 7.17
C LEU A 76 -4.02 -12.39 8.31
N VAL A 77 -4.99 -11.52 8.11
CA VAL A 77 -5.95 -11.12 9.14
C VAL A 77 -7.31 -11.75 8.84
N THR A 78 -7.55 -12.93 9.40
CA THR A 78 -8.85 -13.61 9.27
C THR A 78 -9.89 -13.01 10.21
N VAL A 79 -11.14 -12.96 9.76
CA VAL A 79 -12.30 -12.51 10.57
C VAL A 79 -12.36 -13.27 11.91
N GLY A 80 -12.54 -12.53 13.01
CA GLY A 80 -12.64 -13.05 14.37
C GLY A 80 -11.30 -13.33 15.06
N SER A 81 -10.17 -13.14 14.38
CA SER A 81 -8.84 -13.26 14.96
C SER A 81 -8.55 -12.19 16.03
N ALA A 82 -7.47 -12.35 16.80
CA ALA A 82 -7.11 -11.34 17.81
C ALA A 82 -6.72 -10.01 17.16
N VAL A 83 -5.96 -10.07 16.05
CA VAL A 83 -5.64 -8.89 15.24
C VAL A 83 -6.91 -8.24 14.67
N ASP A 84 -7.83 -9.02 14.09
CA ASP A 84 -9.09 -8.51 13.54
C ASP A 84 -9.93 -7.77 14.58
N LYS A 85 -10.09 -8.37 15.78
CA LYS A 85 -10.85 -7.76 16.88
C LYS A 85 -10.28 -6.41 17.31
N VAL A 86 -8.95 -6.29 17.39
CA VAL A 86 -8.32 -5.01 17.74
C VAL A 86 -8.40 -4.02 16.58
N ALA A 87 -8.19 -4.47 15.35
CA ALA A 87 -8.34 -3.63 14.16
C ALA A 87 -9.76 -3.04 14.08
N LEU A 88 -10.79 -3.85 14.31
CA LEU A 88 -12.19 -3.42 14.36
C LEU A 88 -12.42 -2.38 15.47
N ALA A 89 -11.84 -2.60 16.66
CA ALA A 89 -12.00 -1.68 17.78
C ALA A 89 -11.23 -0.36 17.61
N ARG A 90 -10.08 -0.38 16.94
CA ARG A 90 -9.24 0.81 16.68
C ARG A 90 -9.67 1.58 15.43
N THR A 91 -10.19 0.88 14.41
CA THR A 91 -10.68 1.39 13.11
C THR A 91 -9.63 2.06 12.22
N GLN A 92 -8.64 2.75 12.78
CA GLN A 92 -7.59 3.46 12.07
C GLN A 92 -6.30 3.50 12.90
N THR A 93 -5.19 3.86 12.25
CA THR A 93 -3.97 4.27 12.95
C THR A 93 -4.09 5.75 13.32
N ASN A 94 -3.87 6.09 14.59
CA ASN A 94 -3.78 7.50 15.01
C ASN A 94 -2.32 7.96 14.89
N TYR A 95 -2.07 9.03 14.15
CA TYR A 95 -0.73 9.61 14.00
C TYR A 95 -0.57 10.87 14.86
N TYR A 96 0.50 10.91 15.65
CA TYR A 96 0.87 12.00 16.55
C TYR A 96 2.24 12.56 16.17
N GLY A 97 2.58 13.76 16.65
CA GLY A 97 3.89 14.37 16.38
C GLY A 97 5.09 13.58 16.93
N TRP A 98 4.87 12.68 17.90
CA TRP A 98 5.89 11.86 18.55
C TRP A 98 5.78 10.36 18.25
N GLY A 99 4.89 9.94 17.35
CA GLY A 99 4.70 8.52 17.02
C GLY A 99 3.28 8.22 16.56
N ASN A 100 2.91 6.95 16.51
CA ASN A 100 1.58 6.51 16.14
C ASN A 100 1.02 5.49 17.14
N GLU A 101 -0.30 5.34 17.12
CA GLU A 101 -1.02 4.24 17.73
C GLU A 101 -1.60 3.40 16.59
N PRO A 102 -0.95 2.27 16.23
CA PRO A 102 -1.27 1.56 15.00
C PRO A 102 -2.58 0.78 15.10
N MET A 103 -3.31 0.68 13.99
CA MET A 103 -4.52 -0.12 13.89
C MET A 103 -4.25 -1.62 14.13
N ILE A 104 -3.16 -2.12 13.57
CA ILE A 104 -2.70 -3.52 13.67
C ILE A 104 -1.25 -3.55 14.19
N PRO A 105 -0.77 -4.67 14.77
CA PRO A 105 0.59 -4.75 15.31
C PRO A 105 1.67 -4.43 14.26
N HIS A 106 2.74 -3.74 14.69
CA HIS A 106 3.85 -3.33 13.81
C HIS A 106 4.52 -4.50 13.08
N ALA A 107 4.54 -5.71 13.67
CA ALA A 107 5.04 -6.92 13.01
C ALA A 107 4.31 -7.21 11.69
N LEU A 108 3.05 -6.78 11.56
CA LEU A 108 2.28 -6.84 10.32
C LEU A 108 2.44 -5.55 9.51
N SER A 109 2.01 -4.40 10.06
CA SER A 109 1.93 -3.14 9.30
C SER A 109 3.28 -2.64 8.80
N GLU A 110 4.35 -2.75 9.60
CA GLU A 110 5.71 -2.34 9.21
C GLU A 110 6.59 -3.52 8.78
N GLY A 111 6.05 -4.74 8.83
CA GLY A 111 6.76 -5.99 8.59
C GLY A 111 6.19 -6.78 7.43
N MET A 112 5.35 -7.77 7.74
CA MET A 112 4.87 -8.79 6.79
C MET A 112 3.94 -8.26 5.70
N LEU A 113 3.24 -7.14 5.93
CA LEU A 113 2.30 -6.54 4.98
C LEU A 113 2.91 -5.35 4.24
N SER A 114 3.81 -4.60 4.90
CA SER A 114 4.51 -3.47 4.28
C SER A 114 5.24 -3.89 3.01
N LEU A 115 5.01 -3.15 1.92
CA LEU A 115 5.58 -3.37 0.58
C LEU A 115 7.06 -2.94 0.48
N LEU A 116 7.86 -3.39 1.44
CA LEU A 116 9.27 -3.08 1.59
C LEU A 116 10.10 -3.43 0.34
N GLU A 117 11.11 -2.61 0.08
CA GLU A 117 12.02 -2.79 -1.04
C GLU A 117 12.64 -4.19 -1.07
N GLY A 118 12.51 -4.86 -2.23
CA GLY A 118 13.12 -6.16 -2.49
C GLY A 118 12.51 -7.34 -1.73
N GLN A 119 11.53 -7.11 -0.85
CA GLN A 119 10.90 -8.17 -0.07
C GLN A 119 9.58 -8.56 -0.73
N ARG A 120 9.35 -9.88 -0.90
CA ARG A 120 8.10 -10.38 -1.47
C ARG A 120 6.95 -10.18 -0.50
N ARG A 121 5.86 -9.61 -0.98
CA ARG A 121 4.66 -9.29 -0.21
C ARG A 121 3.41 -9.60 -1.03
N PRO A 122 2.36 -10.16 -0.41
CA PRO A 122 1.10 -10.38 -1.10
C PRO A 122 0.41 -9.03 -1.33
N THR A 123 -0.16 -8.87 -2.52
CA THR A 123 -0.86 -7.65 -2.91
C THR A 123 -2.15 -7.98 -3.63
N LEU A 124 -3.19 -7.19 -3.38
CA LEU A 124 -4.34 -7.09 -4.27
C LEU A 124 -4.02 -6.02 -5.33
N THR A 125 -3.96 -6.44 -6.59
CA THR A 125 -3.65 -5.54 -7.71
C THR A 125 -4.92 -5.10 -8.40
N VAL A 126 -5.06 -3.79 -8.61
CA VAL A 126 -6.03 -3.18 -9.52
C VAL A 126 -5.27 -2.69 -10.75
N LYS A 127 -5.57 -3.29 -11.90
CA LYS A 127 -4.98 -2.96 -13.20
C LYS A 127 -6.01 -2.22 -14.03
N ILE A 128 -5.66 -1.03 -14.48
CA ILE A 128 -6.54 -0.09 -15.18
C ILE A 128 -5.92 0.21 -16.55
N SER A 129 -6.63 -0.16 -17.61
CA SER A 129 -6.23 0.20 -18.97
C SER A 129 -6.88 1.51 -19.37
N LEU A 130 -6.06 2.46 -19.77
CA LEU A 130 -6.44 3.80 -20.21
C LEU A 130 -6.19 3.94 -21.71
N ASN A 131 -7.11 4.57 -22.43
CA ASN A 131 -6.88 4.98 -23.82
C ASN A 131 -6.02 6.27 -23.89
N GLU A 132 -5.69 6.73 -25.09
CA GLU A 132 -4.87 7.93 -25.32
C GLU A 132 -5.43 9.22 -24.68
N HIS A 133 -6.75 9.27 -24.45
CA HIS A 133 -7.49 10.35 -23.81
C HIS A 133 -7.59 10.21 -22.28
N ALA A 134 -6.91 9.22 -21.69
CA ALA A 134 -6.98 8.91 -20.26
C ALA A 134 -8.36 8.43 -19.76
N GLU A 135 -9.19 7.91 -20.68
CA GLU A 135 -10.44 7.26 -20.31
C GLU A 135 -10.21 5.79 -19.96
N ILE A 136 -10.90 5.32 -18.93
CA ILE A 136 -10.85 3.91 -18.51
C ILE A 136 -11.52 3.04 -19.57
N VAL A 137 -10.74 2.12 -20.14
CA VAL A 137 -11.21 1.11 -21.11
C VAL A 137 -11.57 -0.18 -20.39
N GLU A 138 -10.72 -0.59 -19.44
CA GLU A 138 -10.86 -1.85 -18.72
C GLU A 138 -10.30 -1.73 -17.31
N THR A 139 -10.86 -2.51 -16.38
CA THR A 139 -10.34 -2.67 -15.02
C THR A 139 -10.37 -4.14 -14.65
N GLU A 140 -9.24 -4.64 -14.16
CA GLU A 140 -9.06 -5.99 -13.68
C GLU A 140 -8.55 -5.94 -12.23
N MET A 141 -9.03 -6.86 -11.39
CA MET A 141 -8.54 -7.01 -10.02
C MET A 141 -8.13 -8.47 -9.78
N PHE A 142 -6.94 -8.68 -9.26
CA PHE A 142 -6.42 -10.01 -8.98
C PHE A 142 -5.42 -10.01 -7.83
N GLU A 143 -5.31 -11.15 -7.14
CA GLU A 143 -4.29 -11.37 -6.14
C GLU A 143 -2.92 -11.59 -6.81
N SER A 144 -1.89 -11.05 -6.21
CA SER A 144 -0.54 -10.99 -6.77
C SER A 144 0.50 -11.01 -5.66
N TRP A 145 1.78 -11.05 -6.04
CA TRP A 145 2.84 -10.66 -5.13
C TRP A 145 3.77 -9.63 -5.76
N LEU A 146 4.27 -8.73 -4.92
CA LEU A 146 5.19 -7.67 -5.29
C LEU A 146 6.49 -7.83 -4.51
N ALA A 147 7.63 -7.65 -5.18
CA ALA A 147 8.86 -7.23 -4.54
C ALA A 147 9.18 -5.81 -5.04
N SER A 148 8.95 -4.80 -4.19
CA SER A 148 9.07 -3.41 -4.59
C SER A 148 10.47 -3.14 -5.14
N LYS A 149 10.55 -2.51 -6.32
CA LYS A 149 11.83 -2.26 -6.99
C LYS A 149 12.70 -1.28 -6.19
N LYS A 150 12.07 -0.30 -5.54
CA LYS A 150 12.65 0.69 -4.64
C LYS A 150 11.60 1.26 -3.71
N LYS A 151 11.98 1.53 -2.45
CA LYS A 151 11.28 2.46 -1.57
C LYS A 151 11.79 3.86 -1.84
N LEU A 152 10.92 4.77 -2.27
CA LEU A 152 11.29 6.13 -2.62
C LEU A 152 10.60 7.13 -1.69
N SER A 153 11.26 8.26 -1.44
CA SER A 153 10.58 9.42 -0.89
C SER A 153 9.99 10.26 -2.02
N TYR A 154 9.03 11.14 -1.71
CA TYR A 154 8.49 12.11 -2.67
C TYR A 154 9.59 12.96 -3.31
N GLU A 155 10.53 13.48 -2.51
CA GLU A 155 11.65 14.28 -3.04
C GLU A 155 12.53 13.46 -3.98
N ARG A 156 12.70 12.17 -3.69
CA ARG A 156 13.49 11.28 -4.54
C ARG A 156 12.75 10.94 -5.84
N ALA A 157 11.44 10.70 -5.78
CA ALA A 157 10.58 10.50 -6.94
C ALA A 157 10.64 11.72 -7.87
N ASP A 158 10.47 12.92 -7.32
CA ASP A 158 10.57 14.19 -8.05
C ASP A 158 11.94 14.37 -8.70
N PHE A 159 13.01 14.12 -7.95
CA PHE A 159 14.36 14.18 -8.50
C PHE A 159 14.54 13.22 -9.69
N ILE A 160 14.04 11.98 -9.60
CA ILE A 160 14.12 11.01 -10.69
C ILE A 160 13.32 11.49 -11.90
N ALA A 161 12.11 12.02 -11.69
CA ALA A 161 11.26 12.55 -12.74
C ALA A 161 11.90 13.72 -13.50
N GLN A 162 12.69 14.56 -12.82
CA GLN A 162 13.30 15.76 -13.38
C GLN A 162 14.71 15.53 -13.98
N ASN A 163 15.35 14.41 -13.69
CA ASN A 163 16.74 14.16 -14.08
C ASN A 163 16.87 13.05 -15.15
N PRO A 164 17.13 13.39 -16.43
CA PRO A 164 17.27 12.42 -17.52
C PRO A 164 18.35 11.35 -17.33
N LYS A 165 19.33 11.59 -16.46
CA LYS A 165 20.42 10.65 -16.14
C LYS A 165 20.07 9.72 -14.98
N ALA A 166 18.98 9.96 -14.26
CA ALA A 166 18.59 9.14 -13.12
C ALA A 166 18.11 7.75 -13.56
N LYS A 167 18.47 6.73 -12.78
CA LYS A 167 17.91 5.39 -12.93
C LYS A 167 16.38 5.47 -12.77
N PHE A 168 15.65 4.86 -13.70
CA PHE A 168 14.17 4.89 -13.79
C PHE A 168 13.54 6.20 -14.26
N HIS A 169 14.31 7.19 -14.74
CA HIS A 169 13.76 8.45 -15.26
C HIS A 169 12.60 8.26 -16.24
N ARG A 170 12.74 7.36 -17.22
CA ARG A 170 11.67 7.07 -18.20
C ARG A 170 10.37 6.64 -17.54
N GLN A 171 10.45 5.79 -16.52
CA GLN A 171 9.29 5.28 -15.78
C GLN A 171 8.59 6.40 -15.02
N PHE A 172 9.35 7.25 -14.32
CA PHE A 172 8.82 8.39 -13.57
C PHE A 172 8.28 9.49 -14.48
N LYS A 173 8.89 9.67 -15.66
CA LYS A 173 8.36 10.58 -16.66
C LYS A 173 7.01 10.11 -17.17
N LEU A 174 6.85 8.79 -17.35
CA LEU A 174 5.56 8.20 -17.74
C LEU A 174 4.50 8.38 -16.64
N TYR A 175 4.84 8.17 -15.36
CA TYR A 175 3.94 8.50 -14.25
C TYR A 175 3.47 9.95 -14.30
N GLN A 176 4.41 10.90 -14.42
CA GLN A 176 4.08 12.32 -14.45
C GLN A 176 3.16 12.67 -15.62
N THR A 177 3.46 12.19 -16.83
CA THR A 177 2.65 12.47 -18.02
C THR A 177 1.21 12.00 -17.87
N TRP A 178 0.97 10.80 -17.33
CA TRP A 178 -0.40 10.30 -17.14
C TRP A 178 -1.09 10.90 -15.93
N ALA A 179 -0.37 11.19 -14.85
CA ALA A 179 -0.91 11.92 -13.71
C ALA A 179 -1.39 13.32 -14.12
N ASP A 180 -0.62 14.04 -14.94
CA ASP A 180 -1.00 15.36 -15.47
C ASP A 180 -2.27 15.28 -16.32
N LYS A 181 -2.37 14.29 -17.23
CA LYS A 181 -3.58 14.06 -18.04
C LYS A 181 -4.82 13.81 -17.16
N LEU A 182 -4.70 12.91 -16.19
CA LEU A 182 -5.79 12.56 -15.28
C LEU A 182 -6.19 13.75 -14.38
N SER A 183 -5.23 14.54 -13.91
CA SER A 183 -5.52 15.74 -13.11
C SER A 183 -6.27 16.79 -13.93
N GLN A 184 -5.82 17.06 -15.16
CA GLN A 184 -6.49 18.01 -16.07
C GLN A 184 -7.92 17.56 -16.40
N GLN A 185 -8.12 16.26 -16.63
CA GLN A 185 -9.45 15.70 -16.84
C GLN A 185 -10.34 15.92 -15.60
N ARG A 186 -9.83 15.63 -14.41
CA ARG A 186 -10.54 15.84 -13.14
C ARG A 186 -10.90 17.32 -12.90
N GLU A 187 -9.97 18.24 -13.16
CA GLU A 187 -10.19 19.68 -13.06
C GLU A 187 -11.27 20.16 -14.04
N SER A 188 -11.27 19.63 -15.27
CA SER A 188 -12.30 19.93 -16.27
C SER A 188 -13.71 19.47 -15.87
N MET A 189 -13.80 18.48 -14.96
CA MET A 189 -15.05 17.98 -14.38
C MET A 189 -15.47 18.73 -13.10
N GLY A 190 -14.73 19.77 -12.69
CA GLY A 190 -15.12 20.66 -11.58
C GLY A 190 -14.62 20.24 -10.19
N SER A 191 -13.60 19.38 -10.12
CA SER A 191 -12.85 19.08 -8.89
C SER A 191 -11.63 19.97 -8.73
#